data_AF-A0A6C0DIQ5-F1
#
_entry.id   AF-A0A6C0DIQ5-F1
#
_cell.length_a   1.000
_cell.length_b   1.000
_cell.length_c   1.000
_cell.angle_alpha   90.00
_cell.angle_beta   90.00
_cell.angle_gamma   90.00
#
_symmetry.space_group_name_H-M   'P 1'
#
loop_
_entity.id
_entity.type
_entity.pdbx_description
1 polymer ?
#
loop_
_entity_poly.entity_id
_entity_poly.type
_entity_poly.pdbx_seq_one_letter_code
_entity_poly.pdbx_strand_id
1 'polypeptide(L)'
;MEETKPVIVCSKCNTEKSITRFPKNRKQCKDCDNEIKRLNYLNDEEYRNKKNEQRRLQYNNNQEYRKLLIKRATDYKHNKVIERRKVKEEQQETIGQDNKLCKYCNEIKSKERFRHNRLKCKDCERDEPLDKFKRVIRSRIISAINHKNNHTFEYLGCKSSDYLNWLLYNDNGYTLENRGKEWHI
;
A
#
# COMPACT_ATOMS: atom_id res chain seq x y z
N MET A 1 5.81 -19.49 -46.78
CA MET A 1 5.90 -18.09 -47.24
C MET A 1 5.02 -17.27 -46.32
N GLU A 2 5.59 -16.43 -45.46
CA GLU A 2 4.80 -15.58 -44.56
C GLU A 2 4.24 -14.39 -45.37
N GLU A 3 2.92 -14.35 -45.54
CA GLU A 3 2.24 -13.20 -46.12
C GLU A 3 2.41 -11.98 -45.19
N THR A 4 3.20 -11.01 -45.63
CA THR A 4 3.36 -9.73 -44.93
C THR A 4 2.04 -8.97 -44.98
N LYS A 5 1.38 -8.84 -43.81
CA LYS A 5 0.11 -8.11 -43.69
C LYS A 5 0.28 -6.66 -44.15
N PRO A 6 -0.71 -6.08 -44.85
CA PRO A 6 -0.61 -4.71 -45.34
C PRO A 6 -0.45 -3.71 -44.19
N VAL A 7 0.47 -2.76 -44.38
CA VAL A 7 0.86 -1.72 -43.44
C VAL A 7 0.39 -0.36 -43.98
N ILE A 8 -0.09 0.50 -43.08
CA ILE A 8 -0.58 1.85 -43.40
C ILE A 8 0.02 2.85 -42.40
N VAL A 9 0.36 4.05 -42.87
CA VAL A 9 0.86 5.15 -42.04
C VAL A 9 -0.30 5.89 -41.35
N CYS A 10 -0.22 6.06 -40.04
CA CYS A 10 -1.22 6.81 -39.27
C CYS A 10 -1.14 8.32 -39.53
N SER A 11 -2.24 8.96 -39.90
CA SER A 11 -2.29 10.41 -40.17
C SER A 11 -2.06 11.32 -38.97
N LYS A 12 -2.00 10.77 -37.73
CA LYS A 12 -1.85 11.54 -36.50
C LYS A 12 -0.48 11.35 -35.82
N CYS A 13 0.01 10.12 -35.77
CA CYS A 13 1.31 9.80 -35.15
C CYS A 13 2.39 9.43 -36.18
N ASN A 14 2.07 9.43 -37.48
CA ASN A 14 2.98 9.16 -38.60
C ASN A 14 3.76 7.84 -38.52
N THR A 15 3.32 6.91 -37.68
CA THR A 15 3.93 5.58 -37.53
C THR A 15 3.23 4.58 -38.45
N GLU A 16 4.01 3.70 -39.06
CA GLU A 16 3.55 2.53 -39.78
C GLU A 16 2.91 1.50 -38.83
N LYS A 17 1.69 1.08 -39.14
CA LYS A 17 0.96 0.06 -38.35
C LYS A 17 0.21 -0.90 -39.27
N SER A 18 -0.02 -2.12 -38.79
CA SER A 18 -0.90 -3.08 -39.48
C SER A 18 -2.29 -2.49 -39.70
N ILE A 19 -2.93 -2.80 -40.84
CA ILE A 19 -4.30 -2.38 -41.16
C ILE A 19 -5.32 -2.70 -40.05
N THR A 20 -5.08 -3.77 -39.28
CA THR A 20 -5.93 -4.19 -38.14
C THR A 20 -5.95 -3.16 -36.99
N ARG A 21 -4.96 -2.28 -36.93
CA ARG A 21 -4.84 -1.18 -35.95
C ARG A 21 -5.60 0.07 -36.35
N PHE A 22 -6.27 0.08 -37.50
CA PHE A 22 -7.10 1.18 -37.95
C PHE A 22 -8.59 0.84 -37.81
N PRO A 23 -9.45 1.80 -37.44
CA PRO A 23 -10.89 1.65 -37.63
C PRO A 23 -11.20 1.54 -39.13
N LYS A 24 -12.30 0.86 -39.48
CA LYS A 24 -12.73 0.75 -40.89
C LYS A 24 -12.83 2.15 -41.51
N ASN A 25 -12.24 2.31 -42.69
CA ASN A 25 -12.26 3.53 -43.50
C ASN A 25 -11.67 4.78 -42.82
N ARG A 26 -10.71 4.63 -41.90
CA ARG A 26 -10.01 5.76 -41.27
C ARG A 26 -8.50 5.69 -41.46
N LYS A 27 -7.87 6.84 -41.68
CA LYS A 27 -6.40 7.00 -41.74
C LYS A 27 -5.74 7.22 -40.37
N GLN A 28 -6.54 7.38 -39.32
CA GLN A 28 -6.07 7.52 -37.94
C GLN A 28 -6.12 6.17 -37.23
N CYS A 29 -5.02 5.79 -36.56
CA CYS A 29 -4.95 4.53 -35.83
C CYS A 29 -5.81 4.54 -34.55
N LYS A 30 -6.19 3.35 -34.08
CA LYS A 30 -6.99 3.13 -32.86
C LYS A 30 -6.35 3.78 -31.63
N ASP A 31 -5.03 3.78 -31.51
CA ASP A 31 -4.34 4.34 -30.34
C ASP A 31 -4.51 5.87 -30.28
N CYS A 32 -4.32 6.56 -31.41
CA CYS A 32 -4.56 8.00 -31.49
C CYS A 32 -6.03 8.34 -31.27
N ASP A 33 -6.95 7.56 -31.82
CA ASP A 33 -8.40 7.74 -31.62
C ASP A 33 -8.80 7.55 -30.15
N ASN A 34 -8.22 6.55 -29.48
CA ASN A 34 -8.40 6.31 -28.04
C ASN A 34 -7.83 7.45 -27.20
N GLU A 35 -6.67 7.98 -27.54
CA GLU A 35 -6.05 9.08 -26.79
C GLU A 35 -6.87 10.37 -26.90
N ILE A 36 -7.39 10.72 -28.08
CA ILE A 36 -8.30 11.87 -28.22
C ILE A 36 -9.55 11.67 -27.36
N LYS A 37 -10.15 10.47 -27.39
CA LYS A 37 -11.31 10.16 -26.54
C LYS A 37 -11.00 10.27 -25.06
N ARG A 38 -9.79 9.87 -24.65
CA ARG A 38 -9.31 9.97 -23.26
C ARG A 38 -9.16 11.43 -22.85
N LEU A 39 -8.53 12.26 -23.69
CA LEU A 39 -8.38 13.70 -23.45
C LEU A 39 -9.74 14.38 -23.34
N ASN A 40 -10.67 14.07 -24.25
CA ASN A 40 -12.04 14.61 -24.17
C ASN A 40 -12.74 14.18 -22.87
N TYR A 41 -12.56 12.93 -22.43
CA TYR A 41 -13.17 12.45 -21.19
C TYR A 41 -12.61 13.15 -19.93
N LEU A 42 -11.33 13.54 -19.96
CA LEU A 42 -10.67 14.27 -18.88
C LEU A 42 -11.07 15.75 -18.86
N ASN A 43 -11.03 16.40 -20.02
CA ASN A 43 -11.13 17.86 -20.14
C ASN A 43 -12.55 18.38 -20.37
N ASP A 44 -13.46 17.55 -20.88
CA ASP A 44 -14.84 17.93 -21.21
C ASP A 44 -15.82 17.17 -20.32
N GLU A 45 -16.37 17.88 -19.34
CA GLU A 45 -17.33 17.35 -18.38
C GLU A 45 -18.66 16.96 -19.04
N GLU A 46 -19.14 17.73 -20.01
CA GLU A 46 -20.39 17.44 -20.71
C GLU A 46 -20.25 16.14 -21.50
N TYR A 47 -19.15 15.99 -22.25
CA TYR A 47 -18.82 14.77 -22.98
C TYR A 47 -18.73 13.56 -22.04
N ARG A 48 -18.07 13.71 -20.88
CA ARG A 48 -17.96 12.66 -19.86
C ARG A 48 -19.34 12.25 -19.32
N ASN A 49 -20.19 13.22 -18.98
CA ASN A 49 -21.52 12.98 -18.42
C ASN A 49 -22.44 12.29 -19.44
N LYS A 50 -22.47 12.76 -20.68
CA LYS A 50 -23.21 12.15 -21.80
C LYS A 50 -22.77 10.70 -22.03
N LYS A 51 -21.48 10.41 -22.01
CA LYS A 51 -20.97 9.04 -22.16
C LYS A 51 -21.31 8.13 -20.98
N ASN A 52 -21.27 8.66 -19.76
CA ASN A 52 -21.69 7.93 -18.56
C ASN A 52 -23.18 7.56 -18.62
N GLU A 53 -24.02 8.50 -19.01
CA GLU A 53 -25.46 8.30 -19.16
C GLU A 53 -25.78 7.24 -20.21
N GLN A 54 -25.16 7.31 -21.39
CA GLN A 54 -25.30 6.28 -22.42
C GLN A 54 -24.96 4.87 -21.90
N ARG A 55 -23.89 4.73 -21.11
CA ARG A 55 -23.51 3.44 -20.48
C ARG A 55 -24.56 2.96 -19.48
N ARG A 56 -25.10 3.86 -18.65
CA ARG A 56 -26.16 3.53 -17.68
C ARG A 56 -27.43 3.06 -18.38
N LEU A 57 -27.87 3.78 -19.41
CA LEU A 57 -29.04 3.42 -20.21
C LEU A 57 -28.84 2.06 -20.89
N GLN A 58 -27.67 1.82 -21.48
CA GLN A 58 -27.36 0.53 -22.10
C GLN A 58 -27.39 -0.62 -21.08
N TYR A 59 -26.85 -0.41 -19.88
CA TYR A 59 -26.87 -1.41 -18.82
C TYR A 59 -28.30 -1.72 -18.33
N ASN A 60 -29.12 -0.68 -18.16
CA ASN A 60 -30.48 -0.81 -17.65
C ASN A 60 -31.41 -1.45 -18.69
N ASN A 61 -31.30 -1.03 -19.95
CA ASN A 61 -32.25 -1.41 -21.00
C ASN A 61 -31.86 -2.70 -21.73
N ASN A 62 -30.60 -3.16 -21.64
CA ASN A 62 -30.14 -4.36 -22.31
C ASN A 62 -29.67 -5.43 -21.30
N GLN A 63 -30.55 -6.40 -21.04
CA GLN A 63 -30.29 -7.48 -20.08
C GLN A 63 -29.11 -8.36 -20.48
N GLU A 64 -28.96 -8.69 -21.77
CA GLU A 64 -27.86 -9.53 -22.26
C GLU A 64 -26.50 -8.83 -22.11
N TYR A 65 -26.45 -7.53 -22.42
CA TYR A 65 -25.26 -6.72 -22.20
C TYR A 65 -24.86 -6.69 -20.72
N ARG A 66 -25.83 -6.52 -19.82
CA ARG A 66 -25.61 -6.58 -18.36
C ARG A 66 -25.10 -7.94 -17.90
N LYS A 67 -25.70 -9.04 -18.34
CA LYS A 67 -25.23 -10.41 -18.02
C LYS A 67 -23.79 -10.62 -18.48
N LEU A 68 -23.46 -10.18 -19.70
CA LEU A 68 -22.11 -10.26 -20.25
C LEU A 68 -21.08 -9.50 -19.40
N LEU A 69 -21.41 -8.28 -18.95
CA LEU A 69 -20.53 -7.49 -18.09
C LEU A 69 -20.31 -8.17 -16.72
N ILE A 70 -21.38 -8.69 -16.11
CA ILE A 70 -21.29 -9.43 -14.84
C ILE A 70 -20.40 -10.65 -15.03
N LYS A 71 -20.64 -11.45 -16.08
CA LYS A 71 -19.83 -12.63 -16.39
C LYS A 71 -18.36 -12.28 -16.54
N ARG A 72 -18.03 -11.26 -17.35
CA ARG A 72 -16.65 -10.79 -17.54
C ARG A 72 -15.98 -10.39 -16.22
N ALA A 73 -16.69 -9.68 -15.35
CA ALA A 73 -16.15 -9.26 -14.05
C ALA A 73 -15.91 -10.47 -13.12
N THR A 74 -16.83 -11.44 -13.12
CA THR A 74 -16.70 -12.69 -12.36
C THR A 74 -15.54 -13.52 -12.88
N ASP A 75 -15.46 -13.74 -14.20
CA ASP A 75 -14.39 -14.50 -14.86
C ASP A 75 -13.03 -13.86 -14.58
N TYR A 76 -12.91 -12.53 -14.67
CA TYR A 76 -11.68 -11.83 -14.34
C TYR A 76 -11.22 -12.08 -12.90
N LYS A 77 -12.14 -11.97 -11.92
CA LYS A 77 -11.82 -12.24 -10.50
C LYS A 77 -11.41 -13.70 -10.29
N HIS A 78 -12.13 -14.63 -10.90
CA HIS A 78 -11.83 -16.06 -10.81
C HIS A 78 -10.46 -16.38 -11.41
N ASN A 79 -10.19 -15.91 -12.64
CA ASN A 79 -8.91 -16.09 -13.32
C ASN A 79 -7.76 -15.49 -12.52
N LYS A 80 -7.94 -14.30 -11.91
CA LYS A 80 -6.92 -13.70 -11.04
C LYS A 80 -6.63 -14.54 -9.79
N VAL A 81 -7.62 -15.25 -9.24
CA VAL A 81 -7.40 -16.17 -8.13
C VAL A 81 -6.62 -17.40 -8.61
N ILE A 82 -6.95 -17.96 -9.77
CA ILE A 82 -6.22 -19.10 -10.37
C ILE A 82 -4.77 -18.72 -10.63
N GLU A 83 -4.51 -17.59 -11.28
CA GLU A 83 -3.15 -17.08 -11.53
C GLU A 83 -2.34 -16.98 -10.23
N ARG A 84 -2.92 -16.40 -9.17
CA ARG A 84 -2.26 -16.30 -7.86
C ARG A 84 -2.01 -17.65 -7.20
N ARG A 85 -2.83 -18.67 -7.47
CA ARG A 85 -2.61 -20.04 -6.96
C ARG A 85 -1.46 -20.71 -7.71
N LYS A 86 -1.45 -20.64 -9.05
CA LYS A 86 -0.36 -21.16 -9.88
C LYS A 86 1.00 -20.59 -9.47
N VAL A 87 1.10 -19.27 -9.34
CA VAL A 87 2.34 -18.62 -8.88
C VAL A 87 2.79 -19.12 -7.50
N LYS A 88 1.86 -19.40 -6.59
CA LYS A 88 2.19 -19.96 -5.27
C LYS A 88 2.63 -21.42 -5.35
N GLU A 89 2.00 -22.21 -6.21
CA GLU A 89 2.35 -23.61 -6.46
C GLU A 89 3.76 -23.71 -7.06
N GLU A 90 4.06 -22.94 -8.11
CA GLU A 90 5.39 -22.83 -8.72
C GLU A 90 6.46 -22.39 -7.69
N GLN A 91 6.12 -21.45 -6.81
CA GLN A 91 7.01 -21.05 -5.71
C GLN A 91 7.22 -22.16 -4.68
N GLN A 92 6.22 -23.00 -4.40
CA GLN A 92 6.36 -24.12 -3.46
C GLN A 92 7.15 -25.29 -4.08
N GLU A 93 7.04 -25.51 -5.40
CA GLU A 93 7.86 -26.50 -6.11
C GLU A 93 9.35 -26.14 -6.06
N THR A 94 9.69 -24.86 -6.18
CA THR A 94 11.09 -24.40 -6.14
C THR A 94 11.72 -24.45 -4.75
N ILE A 95 10.97 -24.14 -3.67
CA ILE A 95 11.52 -24.08 -2.31
C ILE A 95 11.26 -25.34 -1.47
N GLY A 96 10.33 -26.20 -1.90
CA GLY A 96 9.85 -27.38 -1.17
C GLY A 96 8.55 -27.14 -0.41
N GLN A 97 7.69 -28.16 -0.35
CA GLN A 97 6.32 -28.08 0.18
C GLN A 97 6.22 -27.63 1.64
N ASP A 98 7.24 -27.84 2.48
CA ASP A 98 7.22 -27.43 3.90
C ASP A 98 8.11 -26.23 4.22
N ASN A 99 8.57 -25.54 3.18
CA ASN A 99 9.45 -24.40 3.30
C ASN A 99 8.76 -23.09 2.88
N LYS A 100 9.30 -21.99 3.39
CA LYS A 100 8.91 -20.62 3.07
C LYS A 100 10.16 -19.75 3.00
N LEU A 101 10.16 -18.82 2.04
CA LEU A 101 11.16 -17.77 1.94
C LEU A 101 10.84 -16.66 2.94
N CYS A 102 11.82 -16.31 3.79
CA CYS A 102 11.68 -15.15 4.67
C CYS A 102 11.85 -13.85 3.88
N LYS A 103 10.89 -12.93 3.95
CA LYS A 103 10.95 -11.62 3.27
C LYS A 103 12.12 -10.72 3.75
N TYR A 104 12.67 -11.00 4.93
CA TYR A 104 13.68 -10.14 5.57
C TYR A 104 15.11 -10.66 5.39
N CYS A 105 15.36 -11.95 5.67
CA CYS A 105 16.69 -12.54 5.46
C CYS A 105 16.84 -13.24 4.10
N ASN A 106 15.76 -13.38 3.32
CA ASN A 106 15.76 -14.09 2.03
C ASN A 106 16.25 -15.55 2.10
N GLU A 107 16.25 -16.14 3.30
CA GLU A 107 16.57 -17.55 3.50
C GLU A 107 15.31 -18.42 3.41
N ILE A 108 15.48 -19.61 2.84
CA ILE A 108 14.47 -20.66 2.85
C ILE A 108 14.48 -21.31 4.24
N LYS A 109 13.34 -21.29 4.93
CA LYS A 109 13.17 -21.88 6.27
C LYS A 109 11.91 -22.73 6.32
N SER A 110 11.87 -23.71 7.21
CA SER A 110 10.66 -24.49 7.48
C SER A 110 9.47 -23.58 7.86
N LYS A 111 8.26 -23.95 7.44
CA LYS A 111 7.00 -23.28 7.80
C LYS A 111 6.83 -23.09 9.30
N GLU A 112 7.36 -23.98 10.13
CA GLU A 112 7.30 -23.91 11.59
C GLU A 112 8.13 -22.75 12.16
N ARG A 113 9.13 -22.27 11.41
CA ARG A 113 9.91 -21.08 11.74
C ARG A 113 9.18 -19.79 11.43
N PHE A 114 7.93 -19.84 10.97
CA PHE A 114 7.07 -18.68 10.74
C PHE A 114 5.86 -18.72 11.66
N ARG A 115 5.35 -17.55 12.04
CA ARG A 115 4.02 -17.44 12.64
C ARG A 115 2.94 -17.51 11.55
N HIS A 116 1.72 -17.84 11.95
CA HIS A 116 0.57 -17.92 11.02
C HIS A 116 0.43 -16.62 10.21
N ASN A 117 0.28 -16.75 8.88
CA ASN A 117 0.16 -15.65 7.93
C ASN A 117 1.28 -14.60 7.96
N ARG A 118 2.48 -14.95 8.42
CA ARG A 118 3.66 -14.07 8.34
C ARG A 118 4.63 -14.53 7.26
N LEU A 119 5.28 -13.56 6.63
CA LEU A 119 6.42 -13.75 5.73
C LEU A 119 7.76 -13.46 6.41
N LYS A 120 7.75 -13.08 7.69
CA LYS A 120 8.94 -12.85 8.51
C LYS A 120 9.15 -14.09 9.38
N CYS A 121 10.35 -14.64 9.39
CA CYS A 121 10.66 -15.79 10.24
C CYS A 121 10.84 -15.36 11.70
N LYS A 122 10.67 -16.32 12.63
CA LYS A 122 10.82 -16.13 14.08
C LYS A 122 12.20 -15.58 14.46
N ASP A 123 13.24 -15.94 13.71
CA ASP A 123 14.61 -15.46 13.98
C ASP A 123 14.73 -13.97 13.65
N CYS A 124 14.20 -13.53 12.50
CA CYS A 124 14.16 -12.11 12.15
C CYS A 124 13.17 -11.31 13.02
N GLU A 125 12.15 -11.96 13.58
CA GLU A 125 11.21 -11.35 14.54
C GLU A 125 11.82 -11.17 15.92
N ARG A 126 12.94 -11.83 16.24
CA ARG A 126 13.64 -11.62 17.49
C ARG A 126 14.27 -10.23 17.45
N ASP A 127 13.60 -9.27 18.08
CA ASP A 127 14.19 -7.97 18.36
C ASP A 127 15.49 -8.21 19.17
N GLU A 128 16.57 -7.55 18.77
CA GLU A 128 17.77 -7.44 19.60
C GLU A 128 17.34 -6.95 21.00
N PRO A 129 17.84 -7.51 22.12
CA PRO A 129 17.40 -7.13 23.46
C PRO A 129 17.38 -5.61 23.69
N LEU A 130 18.35 -4.88 23.14
CA LEU A 130 18.44 -3.42 23.19
C LEU A 130 17.30 -2.73 22.45
N ASP A 131 16.96 -3.18 21.25
CA ASP A 131 15.87 -2.60 20.47
C ASP A 131 14.50 -2.90 21.06
N LYS A 132 14.32 -4.10 21.64
CA LYS A 132 13.14 -4.42 22.44
C LYS A 132 13.01 -3.47 23.63
N PHE A 133 14.11 -3.24 24.37
CA PHE A 133 14.13 -2.31 25.49
C PHE A 133 13.80 -0.88 25.06
N LYS A 134 14.47 -0.35 24.02
CA LYS A 134 14.19 0.97 23.44
C LYS A 134 12.73 1.12 23.05
N ARG A 135 12.14 0.12 22.38
CA ARG A 135 10.72 0.12 21.98
C ARG A 135 9.79 0.20 23.18
N VAL A 136 10.05 -0.60 24.23
CA VAL A 136 9.26 -0.60 25.47
C VAL A 136 9.33 0.75 26.17
N ILE A 137 10.54 1.31 26.34
CA ILE A 137 10.73 2.62 26.97
C ILE A 137 10.04 3.72 26.17
N ARG A 138 10.23 3.76 24.84
CA ARG A 138 9.54 4.74 23.96
C ARG A 138 8.02 4.64 24.08
N SER A 139 7.48 3.42 24.08
CA SER A 139 6.02 3.22 24.20
C SER A 139 5.49 3.70 25.56
N ARG A 140 6.25 3.46 26.64
CA ARG A 140 5.92 3.96 27.98
C ARG A 140 5.98 5.49 28.06
N ILE A 141 7.01 6.11 27.47
CA ILE A 141 7.13 7.57 27.39
C ILE A 141 5.95 8.17 26.61
N ILE A 142 5.63 7.62 25.43
CA ILE A 142 4.51 8.10 24.60
C ILE A 142 3.18 7.96 25.35
N SER A 143 2.95 6.81 25.99
CA SER A 143 1.76 6.58 26.82
C SER A 143 1.68 7.59 27.96
N ALA A 144 2.78 7.84 28.67
CA ALA A 144 2.83 8.85 29.71
C ALA A 144 2.58 10.27 29.17
N ILE A 145 3.15 10.65 28.04
CA ILE A 145 2.92 11.98 27.43
C ILE A 145 1.43 12.13 27.03
N ASN A 146 0.84 11.10 26.43
CA ASN A 146 -0.53 11.15 25.91
C ASN A 146 -1.61 11.00 26.98
N HIS A 147 -1.28 10.44 28.14
CA HIS A 147 -2.22 10.20 29.25
C HIS A 147 -1.94 11.03 30.50
N LYS A 148 -0.92 11.90 30.49
CA LYS A 148 -0.75 12.93 31.51
C LYS A 148 -1.79 14.03 31.27
N ASN A 149 -2.95 13.89 31.90
CA ASN A 149 -3.93 14.98 32.01
C ASN A 149 -3.45 16.06 32.99
N ASN A 150 -2.51 15.69 33.87
CA ASN A 150 -2.02 16.52 34.94
C ASN A 150 -0.60 17.03 34.61
N HIS A 151 -0.29 18.26 34.99
CA HIS A 151 1.03 18.83 34.75
C HIS A 151 2.08 18.13 35.64
N THR A 152 3.34 18.08 35.19
CA THR A 152 4.43 17.36 35.90
C THR A 152 4.54 17.74 37.39
N PHE A 153 4.26 19.00 37.75
CA PHE A 153 4.25 19.46 39.15
C PHE A 153 3.13 18.84 40.01
N GLU A 154 1.97 18.53 39.43
CA GLU A 154 0.86 17.88 40.14
C GLU A 154 1.21 16.43 40.51
N TYR A 155 1.94 15.73 39.65
CA TYR A 155 2.45 14.38 39.96
C TYR A 155 3.57 14.39 41.01
N LEU A 156 4.29 15.50 41.13
CA LEU A 156 5.33 15.70 42.14
C LEU A 156 4.76 16.24 43.46
N GLY A 157 3.45 16.49 43.53
CA GLY A 157 2.81 17.05 44.73
C GLY A 157 3.26 18.46 45.08
N CYS A 158 3.85 19.20 44.15
CA CYS A 158 4.39 20.54 44.38
C CYS A 158 3.61 21.61 43.62
N LYS A 159 3.72 22.88 44.05
CA LYS A 159 3.08 23.99 43.36
C LYS A 159 3.84 24.32 42.07
N SER A 160 3.14 24.83 41.05
CA SER A 160 3.75 25.18 39.77
C SER A 160 4.90 26.20 39.90
N SER A 161 4.82 27.10 40.88
CA SER A 161 5.87 28.06 41.22
C SER A 161 7.16 27.37 41.67
N ASP A 162 7.03 26.33 42.49
CA ASP A 162 8.16 25.61 43.07
C ASP A 162 8.87 24.77 42.00
N TYR A 163 8.08 24.18 41.09
CA TYR A 163 8.59 23.48 39.93
C TYR A 163 9.29 24.42 38.92
N LEU A 164 8.76 25.63 38.70
CA LEU A 164 9.41 26.65 37.87
C LEU A 164 10.71 27.15 38.49
N ASN A 165 10.73 27.40 39.80
CA ASN A 165 11.94 27.76 40.51
C ASN A 165 12.97 26.63 40.42
N TRP A 166 12.55 25.37 40.54
CA TRP A 166 13.45 24.23 40.34
C TRP A 166 14.02 24.21 38.92
N LEU A 167 13.23 24.44 37.87
CA LEU A 167 13.73 24.49 36.48
C LEU A 167 14.68 25.68 36.21
N LEU A 168 14.41 26.84 36.82
CA LEU A 168 15.14 28.09 36.56
C LEU A 168 16.41 28.24 37.41
N TYR A 169 16.43 27.66 38.61
CA TYR A 169 17.50 27.76 39.59
C TYR A 169 18.11 26.40 39.93
N ASN A 170 18.03 25.41 39.03
CA ASN A 170 18.62 24.08 39.21
C ASN A 170 20.16 24.20 39.26
N ASP A 171 20.67 24.66 40.39
CA ASP A 171 22.09 24.72 40.66
C ASP A 171 22.64 23.29 40.67
N ASN A 172 23.88 23.11 40.23
CA ASN A 172 24.50 21.83 39.85
C ASN A 172 24.58 20.74 40.95
N GLY A 173 23.90 20.88 42.09
CA GLY A 173 23.86 19.94 43.22
C GLY A 173 22.79 18.84 43.13
N TYR A 174 21.81 18.95 42.22
CA TYR A 174 20.72 17.98 42.09
C TYR A 174 21.04 16.87 41.10
N THR A 175 22.01 16.02 41.46
CA THR A 175 22.37 14.81 40.71
C THR A 175 21.56 13.60 41.19
N LEU A 176 21.49 12.54 40.37
CA LEU A 176 20.84 11.26 40.73
C LEU A 176 21.41 10.64 42.01
N GLU A 177 22.63 11.01 42.41
CA GLU A 177 23.36 10.52 43.57
C GLU A 177 22.86 11.15 44.88
N ASN A 178 22.26 12.34 44.84
CA ASN A 178 21.77 13.07 46.01
C ASN A 178 20.26 12.86 46.30
N ARG A 179 19.62 11.96 45.54
CA ARG A 179 18.19 11.66 45.68
C ARG A 179 17.88 10.96 47.02
N GLY A 180 17.14 11.64 47.90
CA GLY A 180 16.60 11.10 49.16
C GLY A 180 17.29 11.55 50.45
N LYS A 181 18.41 12.32 50.37
CA LYS A 181 19.06 12.93 51.56
C LYS A 181 18.73 14.41 51.72
N GLU A 182 18.82 15.19 50.63
CA GLU A 182 18.39 16.61 50.61
C GLU A 182 17.03 16.78 49.92
N TRP A 183 16.63 15.78 49.14
CA TRP A 183 15.28 15.68 48.60
C TRP A 183 14.37 14.99 49.61
N HIS A 184 13.49 15.76 50.25
CA HIS A 184 12.21 15.24 50.70
C HIS A 184 11.14 15.76 49.74
N ILE A 185 10.87 14.98 48.69
CA ILE A 185 9.57 14.98 48.02
C ILE A 185 8.92 13.65 48.42
#